data_AF-A0A7V0NYU7-F1
#
_entry.id   AF-A0A7V0NYU7-F1
#
_cell.length_a   1.000
_cell.length_b   1.000
_cell.length_c   1.000
_cell.angle_alpha   90.00
_cell.angle_beta   90.00
_cell.angle_gamma   90.00
#
_symmetry.space_group_name_H-M   'P 1'
#
loop_
_entity.id
_entity.type
_entity.pdbx_description
1 polymer ?
#
loop_
_entity_poly.entity_id
_entity_poly.type
_entity_poly.pdbx_seq_one_letter_code
_entity_poly.pdbx_strand_id
1 'polypeptide(L)'
;MRSPFGGTQTLFTTFFFADKIIFADRDTYNVATMYMKKPNFELIPSFIYTPADIKENESLTLKKLKDKEKVIVFANVKYPSFLFEILQELLTNYPLPSGTGIVISLSEKPAGKLQHAIEETGKGLADNLIFIAPDDIRSILTACSRADIILRPLSCEGATYFESFSVSVRKTLHSGNYIYFPGGLVFVREGKTAEMCVKIINTLLSAEPDTIPELKAEDSYKKIIKIYQE
;
A
#
# COMPACT_ATOMS: atom_id res chain seq x y z
N MET A 1 -5.81 23.30 13.35
CA MET A 1 -7.14 23.24 12.70
C MET A 1 -8.27 23.22 13.73
N ARG A 2 -8.55 24.32 14.44
CA ARG A 2 -9.59 24.36 15.52
C ARG A 2 -10.69 25.40 15.30
N SER A 3 -10.77 26.04 14.13
CA SER A 3 -11.97 26.80 13.75
C SER A 3 -12.36 26.49 12.30
N PRO A 4 -13.67 26.36 11.99
CA PRO A 4 -14.15 26.06 10.64
C PRO A 4 -13.77 27.15 9.63
N PHE A 5 -13.66 28.42 10.06
CA PHE A 5 -13.25 29.52 9.20
C PHE A 5 -11.73 29.62 9.01
N GLY A 6 -10.94 29.36 10.06
CA GLY A 6 -9.48 29.44 10.00
C GLY A 6 -8.85 28.27 9.24
N GLY A 7 -9.38 27.06 9.41
CA GLY A 7 -8.94 25.90 8.62
C GLY A 7 -9.21 26.09 7.13
N THR A 8 -10.41 26.61 6.82
CA THR A 8 -10.84 26.90 5.45
C THR A 8 -10.00 28.01 4.81
N GLN A 9 -9.74 29.12 5.51
CA GLN A 9 -8.88 30.20 4.99
C GLN A 9 -7.43 29.75 4.74
N THR A 10 -6.83 28.98 5.65
CA THR A 10 -5.47 28.45 5.43
C THR A 10 -5.44 27.50 4.22
N LEU A 11 -6.43 26.61 4.08
CA LEU A 11 -6.56 25.74 2.90
C LEU A 11 -6.70 26.55 1.60
N PHE A 12 -7.56 27.55 1.59
CA PHE A 12 -7.74 28.44 0.44
C PHE A 12 -6.46 29.20 0.10
N THR A 13 -5.74 29.67 1.10
CA THR A 13 -4.48 30.41 0.91
C THR A 13 -3.41 29.49 0.33
N THR A 14 -3.26 28.29 0.87
CA THR A 14 -2.33 27.28 0.36
C THR A 14 -2.69 26.88 -1.07
N PHE A 15 -3.97 26.69 -1.37
CA PHE A 15 -4.43 26.40 -2.74
C PHE A 15 -4.24 27.60 -3.67
N PHE A 16 -4.25 28.81 -3.13
CA PHE A 16 -4.08 30.02 -3.90
C PHE A 16 -2.64 30.21 -4.37
N PHE A 17 -1.69 30.01 -3.47
CA PHE A 17 -0.27 30.27 -3.69
C PHE A 17 0.52 29.12 -4.28
N ALA A 18 -0.01 27.89 -4.30
CA ALA A 18 0.64 26.79 -4.97
C ALA A 18 0.54 26.94 -6.50
N ASP A 19 1.65 26.80 -7.23
CA ASP A 19 1.66 26.83 -8.70
C ASP A 19 0.93 25.62 -9.30
N LYS A 20 1.09 24.45 -8.66
CA LYS A 20 0.41 23.19 -8.97
C LYS A 20 0.12 22.41 -7.69
N ILE A 21 -1.02 21.71 -7.67
CA ILE A 21 -1.43 20.83 -6.57
C ILE A 21 -1.76 19.46 -7.15
N ILE A 22 -1.01 18.46 -6.71
CA ILE A 22 -1.16 17.08 -7.20
C ILE A 22 -2.02 16.30 -6.21
N PHE A 23 -3.14 15.78 -6.70
CA PHE A 23 -4.04 14.90 -5.97
C PHE A 23 -3.77 13.45 -6.38
N ALA A 24 -3.59 12.59 -5.38
CA ALA A 24 -3.23 11.19 -5.55
C ALA A 24 -4.45 10.25 -5.72
N ASP A 25 -5.63 10.73 -5.35
CA ASP A 25 -6.89 10.00 -5.36
C ASP A 25 -8.04 10.91 -5.81
N ARG A 26 -9.07 10.28 -6.39
CA ARG A 26 -10.20 10.99 -6.99
C ARG A 26 -11.10 11.62 -5.94
N ASP A 27 -11.23 11.02 -4.76
CA ASP A 27 -12.16 11.49 -3.73
C ASP A 27 -11.66 12.81 -3.12
N THR A 28 -10.37 12.86 -2.75
CA THR A 28 -9.71 14.09 -2.27
C THR A 28 -9.75 15.18 -3.34
N TYR A 29 -9.50 14.83 -4.62
CA TYR A 29 -9.64 15.76 -5.73
C TYR A 29 -11.06 16.32 -5.83
N ASN A 30 -12.08 15.45 -5.83
CA ASN A 30 -13.47 15.85 -5.92
C ASN A 30 -13.85 16.78 -4.76
N VAL A 31 -13.52 16.41 -3.53
CA VAL A 31 -13.77 17.23 -2.33
C VAL A 31 -13.08 18.59 -2.46
N ALA A 32 -11.80 18.63 -2.83
CA ALA A 32 -11.08 19.89 -3.03
C ALA A 32 -11.73 20.77 -4.11
N THR A 33 -12.19 20.17 -5.22
CA THR A 33 -12.87 20.91 -6.29
C THR A 33 -14.25 21.47 -5.90
N MET A 34 -14.91 20.91 -4.87
CA MET A 34 -16.14 21.48 -4.33
C MET A 34 -15.88 22.81 -3.60
N TYR A 35 -14.72 22.95 -2.96
CA TYR A 35 -14.32 24.19 -2.28
C TYR A 35 -13.71 25.19 -3.25
N MET A 36 -12.92 24.73 -4.24
CA MET A 36 -12.32 25.58 -5.25
C MET A 36 -12.00 24.80 -6.52
N LYS A 37 -12.59 25.16 -7.67
CA LYS A 37 -12.07 24.74 -8.97
C LYS A 37 -10.97 25.69 -9.39
N LYS A 38 -9.70 25.25 -9.30
CA LYS A 38 -8.58 26.01 -9.85
C LYS A 38 -7.92 25.28 -11.03
N PRO A 39 -7.35 26.04 -11.98
CA PRO A 39 -6.58 25.49 -13.11
C PRO A 39 -5.24 24.86 -12.70
N ASN A 40 -4.80 25.02 -11.45
CA ASN A 40 -3.56 24.46 -10.93
C ASN A 40 -3.72 23.05 -10.30
N PHE A 41 -4.90 22.44 -10.37
CA PHE A 41 -5.13 21.11 -9.81
C PHE A 41 -4.82 20.03 -10.84
N GLU A 42 -4.04 19.03 -10.43
CA GLU A 42 -3.64 17.89 -11.24
C GLU A 42 -4.03 16.60 -10.52
N LEU A 43 -4.86 15.77 -11.14
CA LEU A 43 -5.10 14.40 -10.65
C LEU A 43 -4.03 13.49 -11.25
N ILE A 44 -3.16 12.94 -10.40
CA ILE A 44 -2.11 11.99 -10.77
C ILE A 44 -2.16 10.83 -9.77
N PRO A 45 -2.51 9.60 -10.20
CA PRO A 45 -2.65 8.48 -9.28
C PRO A 45 -1.32 8.18 -8.58
N SER A 46 -1.40 7.73 -7.32
CA SER A 46 -0.23 7.20 -6.62
C SER A 46 0.41 6.04 -7.40
N PHE A 47 1.75 6.05 -7.47
CA PHE A 47 2.52 4.98 -8.08
C PHE A 47 3.79 4.67 -7.29
N ILE A 48 4.34 3.48 -7.51
CA ILE A 48 5.66 3.07 -7.02
C ILE A 48 6.56 2.88 -8.24
N TYR A 49 7.75 3.50 -8.23
CA TYR A 49 8.76 3.26 -9.24
C TYR A 49 9.53 1.96 -8.96
N THR A 50 9.61 1.08 -9.96
CA THR A 50 10.41 -0.14 -9.97
C THR A 50 11.55 -0.03 -10.98
N PRO A 51 12.78 0.29 -10.53
CA PRO A 51 13.96 0.30 -11.38
C PRO A 51 14.13 -0.98 -12.22
N ALA A 52 14.53 -0.83 -13.49
CA ALA A 52 14.67 -1.94 -14.43
C ALA A 52 15.71 -2.98 -13.99
N ASP A 53 16.75 -2.56 -13.25
CA ASP A 53 17.82 -3.40 -12.70
C ASP A 53 17.37 -4.31 -11.56
N ILE A 54 16.16 -4.13 -11.02
CA ILE A 54 15.58 -5.03 -10.01
C ILE A 54 15.34 -6.44 -10.59
N LYS A 55 15.21 -6.58 -11.90
CA LYS A 55 15.01 -7.89 -12.56
C LYS A 55 16.25 -8.79 -12.54
N GLU A 56 17.45 -8.25 -12.31
CA GLU A 56 18.71 -8.96 -12.56
C GLU A 56 19.49 -9.40 -11.31
N ASN A 57 19.20 -8.87 -10.12
CA ASN A 57 19.88 -9.29 -8.89
C ASN A 57 18.94 -10.12 -8.00
N GLU A 58 19.21 -11.43 -7.93
CA GLU A 58 18.45 -12.39 -7.13
C GLU A 58 18.61 -12.15 -5.62
N SER A 59 17.88 -11.19 -5.06
CA SER A 59 17.74 -11.12 -3.60
C SER A 59 17.11 -12.42 -3.10
N LEU A 60 17.52 -12.89 -1.92
CA LEU A 60 16.93 -14.08 -1.27
C LEU A 60 15.40 -13.98 -1.17
N THR A 61 14.89 -12.76 -1.01
CA THR A 61 13.46 -12.42 -1.04
C THR A 61 12.81 -12.76 -2.37
N LEU A 62 13.45 -12.39 -3.49
CA LEU A 62 12.95 -12.67 -4.83
C LEU A 62 12.86 -14.18 -5.08
N LYS A 63 13.84 -14.96 -4.59
CA LYS A 63 13.80 -16.43 -4.63
C LYS A 63 12.62 -16.99 -3.82
N LYS A 64 12.44 -16.56 -2.58
CA LYS A 64 11.31 -17.01 -1.73
C LYS A 64 9.94 -16.68 -2.33
N LEU A 65 9.86 -15.58 -3.08
CA LEU A 65 8.63 -15.18 -3.77
C LEU A 65 8.42 -15.95 -5.08
N LYS A 66 9.47 -16.40 -5.79
CA LYS A 66 9.36 -17.08 -7.11
C LYS A 66 8.38 -18.25 -7.06
N ASP A 67 8.40 -18.99 -5.97
CA ASP A 67 7.58 -20.20 -5.79
C ASP A 67 6.17 -19.91 -5.24
N LYS A 68 5.79 -18.64 -5.05
CA LYS A 68 4.47 -18.24 -4.53
C LYS A 68 3.54 -17.87 -5.68
N GLU A 69 2.35 -18.47 -5.68
CA GLU A 69 1.26 -18.19 -6.64
C GLU A 69 0.60 -16.85 -6.35
N LYS A 70 0.47 -16.52 -5.06
CA LYS A 70 -0.16 -15.30 -4.56
C LYS A 70 0.74 -14.61 -3.57
N VAL A 71 0.78 -13.27 -3.58
CA VAL A 71 1.62 -12.48 -2.67
C VAL A 71 0.80 -11.38 -1.99
N ILE A 72 0.74 -11.44 -0.67
CA ILE A 72 0.23 -10.36 0.19
C ILE A 72 1.42 -9.59 0.76
N VAL A 73 1.42 -8.26 0.64
CA VAL A 73 2.48 -7.40 1.18
C VAL A 73 1.92 -6.48 2.26
N PHE A 74 2.46 -6.60 3.47
CA PHE A 74 2.29 -5.63 4.54
C PHE A 74 3.49 -4.68 4.54
N ALA A 75 3.30 -3.48 3.99
CA ALA A 75 4.36 -2.48 3.82
C ALA A 75 4.35 -1.45 4.94
N ASN A 76 5.56 -1.06 5.40
CA ASN A 76 5.78 0.02 6.36
C ASN A 76 5.01 -0.11 7.68
N VAL A 77 4.90 -1.32 8.23
CA VAL A 77 4.13 -1.57 9.47
C VAL A 77 4.88 -0.98 10.68
N LYS A 78 4.25 -0.03 11.40
CA LYS A 78 4.79 0.62 12.60
C LYS A 78 4.49 -0.13 13.90
N TYR A 79 3.24 -0.58 14.07
CA TYR A 79 2.80 -1.28 15.28
C TYR A 79 1.97 -2.51 14.87
N PRO A 80 2.47 -3.73 15.10
CA PRO A 80 1.89 -4.93 14.50
C PRO A 80 0.74 -5.52 15.30
N SER A 81 0.16 -4.85 16.32
CA SER A 81 -1.01 -5.34 17.08
C SER A 81 -2.10 -5.87 16.15
N PHE A 82 -2.48 -5.07 15.15
CA PHE A 82 -3.51 -5.43 14.19
C PHE A 82 -3.04 -6.47 13.16
N LEU A 83 -1.75 -6.44 12.80
CA LEU A 83 -1.14 -7.48 11.97
C LEU A 83 -1.20 -8.85 12.67
N PHE A 84 -0.93 -8.91 13.98
CA PHE A 84 -1.04 -10.15 14.75
C PHE A 84 -2.45 -10.70 14.74
N GLU A 85 -3.47 -9.85 14.95
CA GLU A 85 -4.86 -10.29 14.89
C GLU A 85 -5.21 -10.87 13.52
N ILE A 86 -4.76 -10.22 12.44
CA ILE A 86 -4.95 -10.72 11.06
C ILE A 86 -4.24 -12.07 10.87
N LEU A 87 -2.98 -12.20 11.29
CA LEU A 87 -2.21 -13.44 11.15
C LEU A 87 -2.82 -14.58 11.97
N GLN A 88 -3.26 -14.31 13.20
CA GLN A 88 -3.92 -15.27 14.05
C GLN A 88 -5.22 -15.76 13.42
N GLU A 89 -6.03 -14.85 12.89
CA GLU A 89 -7.30 -15.17 12.25
C GLU A 89 -7.12 -15.98 10.95
N LEU A 90 -6.08 -15.65 10.17
CA LEU A 90 -5.65 -16.45 9.00
C LEU A 90 -5.23 -17.87 9.39
N LEU A 91 -4.62 -18.05 10.57
CA LEU A 91 -4.18 -19.36 11.05
C LEU A 91 -5.33 -20.22 11.59
N THR A 92 -6.29 -19.61 12.29
CA THR A 92 -7.30 -20.35 13.04
C THR A 92 -8.57 -20.62 12.22
N ASN A 93 -9.09 -19.60 11.55
CA ASN A 93 -10.47 -19.64 11.04
C ASN A 93 -10.54 -19.55 9.52
N TYR A 94 -9.55 -18.92 8.88
CA TYR A 94 -9.60 -18.61 7.45
C TYR A 94 -8.25 -18.82 6.76
N PRO A 95 -7.77 -20.07 6.66
CA PRO A 95 -6.47 -20.40 6.08
C PRO A 95 -6.35 -19.95 4.63
N LEU A 96 -5.16 -19.45 4.28
CA LEU A 96 -4.81 -19.07 2.92
C LEU A 96 -4.58 -20.30 2.04
N PRO A 97 -4.75 -20.18 0.71
CA PRO A 97 -4.29 -21.20 -0.24
C PRO A 97 -2.79 -21.49 -0.08
N SER A 98 -2.40 -22.76 -0.24
CA SER A 98 -1.05 -23.28 0.04
C SER A 98 0.10 -22.64 -0.76
N GLY A 99 -0.21 -21.87 -1.82
CA GLY A 99 0.74 -21.10 -2.62
C GLY A 99 0.88 -19.62 -2.23
N THR A 100 0.25 -19.17 -1.14
CA THR A 100 0.23 -17.74 -0.77
C THR A 100 1.45 -17.36 0.08
N GLY A 101 2.24 -16.40 -0.40
CA GLY A 101 3.30 -15.74 0.37
C GLY A 101 2.80 -14.49 1.09
N ILE A 102 3.25 -14.28 2.33
CA ILE A 102 3.01 -13.10 3.14
C ILE A 102 4.34 -12.37 3.35
N VAL A 103 4.45 -11.17 2.81
CA VAL A 103 5.61 -10.30 2.99
C VAL A 103 5.31 -9.28 4.08
N ILE A 104 6.22 -9.13 5.04
CA ILE A 104 6.12 -8.14 6.11
C ILE A 104 7.34 -7.24 6.08
N SER A 105 7.11 -5.95 5.82
CA SER A 105 8.11 -4.89 5.92
C SER A 105 7.70 -3.95 7.04
N LEU A 106 8.56 -3.85 8.05
CA LEU A 106 8.38 -2.95 9.18
C LEU A 106 8.96 -1.57 8.84
N SER A 107 8.42 -0.52 9.45
CA SER A 107 8.90 0.86 9.24
C SER A 107 10.27 1.13 9.88
N GLU A 108 10.62 0.36 10.91
CA GLU A 108 11.81 0.53 11.72
C GLU A 108 12.47 -0.83 11.94
N LYS A 109 13.79 -0.85 12.19
CA LYS A 109 14.49 -2.12 12.42
C LYS A 109 13.84 -2.75 13.65
N PRO A 110 13.22 -3.94 13.53
CA PRO A 110 12.53 -4.53 14.65
C PRO A 110 13.51 -4.71 15.80
N ALA A 111 13.10 -4.35 17.01
CA ALA A 111 13.66 -5.02 18.16
C ALA A 111 13.43 -6.52 17.93
N GLY A 112 14.45 -7.37 17.97
CA GLY A 112 14.33 -8.80 17.58
C GLY A 112 13.16 -9.55 18.22
N LYS A 113 12.70 -9.08 19.39
CA LYS A 113 11.47 -9.54 20.07
C LYS A 113 10.19 -9.41 19.22
N LEU A 114 10.05 -8.33 18.46
CA LEU A 114 8.86 -8.07 17.64
C LEU A 114 8.78 -9.03 16.46
N GLN A 115 9.91 -9.24 15.78
CA GLN A 115 10.00 -10.21 14.69
C GLN A 115 9.73 -11.63 15.22
N HIS A 116 10.36 -12.00 16.34
CA HIS A 116 10.10 -13.30 16.97
C HIS A 116 8.64 -13.48 17.37
N ALA A 117 7.97 -12.47 17.92
CA ALA A 117 6.55 -12.56 18.23
C ALA A 117 5.68 -12.81 16.98
N ILE A 118 6.05 -12.20 15.84
CA ILE A 118 5.35 -12.42 14.56
C ILE A 118 5.63 -13.82 14.03
N GLU A 119 6.88 -14.28 14.11
CA GLU A 119 7.25 -15.65 13.74
C GLU A 119 6.54 -16.67 14.63
N GLU A 120 6.41 -16.41 15.94
CA GLU A 120 5.71 -17.28 16.88
C GLU A 120 4.22 -17.35 16.61
N THR A 121 3.59 -16.18 16.43
CA THR A 121 2.18 -16.09 16.05
C THR A 121 1.97 -16.78 14.72
N GLY A 122 2.91 -16.59 13.79
CA GLY A 122 2.93 -17.10 12.43
C GLY A 122 3.51 -18.49 12.25
N LYS A 123 3.74 -19.30 13.30
CA LYS A 123 4.44 -20.59 13.19
C LYS A 123 3.82 -21.53 12.14
N GLY A 124 2.49 -21.54 12.02
CA GLY A 124 1.78 -22.32 11.00
C GLY A 124 1.88 -21.77 9.57
N LEU A 125 2.41 -20.55 9.41
CA LEU A 125 2.65 -19.84 8.14
C LEU A 125 4.15 -19.60 7.90
N ALA A 126 5.05 -20.19 8.69
CA ALA A 126 6.48 -19.83 8.69
C ALA A 126 7.13 -19.94 7.30
N ASP A 127 6.80 -20.99 6.53
CA ASP A 127 7.32 -21.19 5.17
C ASP A 127 6.72 -20.22 4.13
N ASN A 128 5.68 -19.49 4.52
CA ASN A 128 4.99 -18.49 3.72
C ASN A 128 5.29 -17.06 4.18
N LEU A 129 5.89 -16.87 5.37
CA LEU A 129 6.24 -15.57 5.94
C LEU A 129 7.63 -15.12 5.48
N ILE A 130 7.70 -13.92 4.91
CA ILE A 130 8.91 -13.33 4.37
C ILE A 130 9.08 -11.94 4.98
N PHE A 131 10.12 -11.78 5.80
CA PHE A 131 10.47 -10.49 6.39
C PHE A 131 11.43 -9.72 5.49
N ILE A 132 11.15 -8.44 5.30
CA ILE A 132 12.01 -7.50 4.58
C ILE A 132 12.45 -6.42 5.57
N ALA A 133 13.75 -6.17 5.62
CA ALA A 133 14.31 -5.13 6.45
C ALA A 133 13.83 -3.73 5.99
N PRO A 134 13.60 -2.77 6.90
CA PRO A 134 13.11 -1.43 6.55
C PRO A 134 14.00 -0.67 5.57
N ASP A 135 15.31 -0.91 5.62
CA ASP A 135 16.33 -0.30 4.76
C ASP A 135 16.51 -1.05 3.42
N ASP A 136 15.89 -2.22 3.24
CA ASP A 136 15.95 -2.98 1.99
C ASP A 136 14.87 -2.54 1.00
N ILE A 137 15.10 -1.35 0.43
CA ILE A 137 14.24 -0.73 -0.58
C ILE A 137 14.07 -1.66 -1.80
N ARG A 138 15.11 -2.38 -2.22
CA ARG A 138 15.05 -3.24 -3.42
C ARG A 138 14.12 -4.43 -3.21
N SER A 139 14.20 -5.11 -2.07
CA SER A 139 13.32 -6.24 -1.78
C SER A 139 11.86 -5.82 -1.63
N ILE A 140 11.57 -4.68 -1.00
CA ILE A 140 10.17 -4.22 -0.88
C ILE A 140 9.60 -3.82 -2.23
N LEU A 141 10.37 -3.16 -3.10
CA LEU A 141 9.94 -2.86 -4.48
C LEU A 141 9.67 -4.13 -5.29
N THR A 142 10.50 -5.15 -5.11
CA THR A 142 10.30 -6.48 -5.71
C THR A 142 9.01 -7.12 -5.21
N ALA A 143 8.77 -7.10 -3.90
CA ALA A 143 7.56 -7.66 -3.31
C ALA A 143 6.31 -6.93 -3.81
N CYS A 144 6.35 -5.59 -3.83
CA CYS A 144 5.28 -4.76 -4.38
C CYS A 144 5.01 -5.08 -5.86
N SER A 145 6.05 -5.28 -6.68
CA SER A 145 5.92 -5.67 -8.09
C SER A 145 5.15 -6.97 -8.31
N ARG A 146 5.17 -7.88 -7.33
CA ARG A 146 4.54 -9.19 -7.43
C ARG A 146 3.28 -9.32 -6.58
N ALA A 147 2.94 -8.27 -5.84
CA ALA A 147 1.83 -8.29 -4.91
C ALA A 147 0.48 -8.42 -5.64
N ASP A 148 -0.36 -9.32 -5.16
CA ASP A 148 -1.78 -9.35 -5.45
C ASP A 148 -2.53 -8.34 -4.56
N ILE A 149 -2.07 -8.19 -3.31
CA ILE A 149 -2.65 -7.32 -2.29
C ILE A 149 -1.53 -6.57 -1.56
N ILE A 150 -1.66 -5.25 -1.43
CA ILE A 150 -0.78 -4.45 -0.58
C ILE A 150 -1.59 -3.79 0.54
N LEU A 151 -1.18 -4.08 1.77
CA LEU A 151 -1.64 -3.43 2.98
C LEU A 151 -0.56 -2.46 3.44
N ARG A 152 -0.92 -1.19 3.60
CA ARG A 152 -0.03 -0.14 4.13
C ARG A 152 -0.78 0.67 5.17
N PRO A 153 -0.15 1.08 6.28
CA PRO A 153 -0.84 1.93 7.25
C PRO A 153 -1.27 3.23 6.59
N LEU A 154 -2.43 3.74 6.99
CA LEU A 154 -2.80 5.11 6.62
C LEU A 154 -1.90 6.09 7.37
N SER A 155 -1.16 6.88 6.61
CA SER A 155 -0.40 7.99 7.14
C SER A 155 -0.78 9.28 6.42
N CYS A 156 -1.04 10.33 7.19
CA CYS A 156 -0.99 11.71 6.70
C CYS A 156 0.32 12.30 7.25
N GLU A 157 1.16 12.89 6.39
CA GLU A 157 2.45 13.48 6.80
C GLU A 157 3.39 12.53 7.58
N GLY A 158 3.31 11.22 7.34
CA GLY A 158 4.14 10.20 8.03
C GLY A 158 3.70 9.87 9.46
N ALA A 159 2.69 10.57 10.00
CA ALA A 159 2.05 10.24 11.27
C ALA A 159 0.93 9.21 11.04
N THR A 160 0.96 8.14 11.83
CA THR A 160 -0.08 7.11 11.84
C THR A 160 -1.17 7.57 12.81
N TYR A 161 -2.33 7.96 12.29
CA TYR A 161 -3.42 8.52 13.12
C TYR A 161 -4.34 7.44 13.71
N PHE A 162 -4.37 6.26 13.10
CA PHE A 162 -5.19 5.13 13.52
C PHE A 162 -4.43 3.82 13.29
N GLU A 163 -4.67 2.80 14.11
CA GLU A 163 -4.33 1.40 13.77
C GLU A 163 -5.22 0.95 12.62
N SER A 164 -4.92 1.43 11.42
CA SER A 164 -5.70 1.22 10.21
C SER A 164 -4.77 0.83 9.08
N PHE A 165 -5.18 -0.14 8.26
CA PHE A 165 -4.51 -0.48 7.02
C PHE A 165 -5.34 0.07 5.87
N SER A 166 -4.75 0.94 5.05
CA SER A 166 -5.25 1.08 3.69
C SER A 166 -4.87 -0.19 2.94
N VAL A 167 -5.86 -0.79 2.30
CA VAL A 167 -5.67 -1.95 1.44
C VAL A 167 -5.82 -1.47 0.02
N SER A 168 -4.67 -1.45 -0.65
CA SER A 168 -4.61 -1.26 -2.08
C SER A 168 -4.86 -2.63 -2.70
N VAL A 169 -6.07 -2.78 -3.25
CA VAL A 169 -6.63 -4.06 -3.62
C VAL A 169 -6.54 -4.28 -5.12
N ARG A 170 -6.07 -5.48 -5.45
CA ARG A 170 -6.20 -6.19 -6.72
C ARG A 170 -5.29 -5.65 -7.83
N LYS A 171 -4.20 -6.40 -7.99
CA LYS A 171 -3.27 -6.45 -9.11
C LYS A 171 -2.63 -5.10 -9.41
N THR A 172 -1.37 -5.01 -9.02
CA THR A 172 -0.45 -3.97 -9.44
C THR A 172 -0.56 -3.77 -10.95
N LEU A 173 -1.04 -2.61 -11.36
CA LEU A 173 -1.02 -2.28 -12.78
C LEU A 173 0.40 -1.81 -13.11
N HIS A 174 1.05 -2.53 -14.01
CA HIS A 174 2.37 -2.16 -14.50
C HIS A 174 2.23 -1.33 -15.76
N SER A 175 2.84 -0.15 -15.77
CA SER A 175 3.10 0.62 -16.99
C SER A 175 4.56 1.05 -16.99
N GLY A 176 5.36 0.42 -17.86
CA GLY A 176 6.81 0.56 -17.85
C GLY A 176 7.44 0.14 -16.51
N ASN A 177 8.17 1.08 -15.89
CA ASN A 177 8.83 0.91 -14.60
C ASN A 177 7.99 1.43 -13.43
N TYR A 178 6.67 1.55 -13.60
CA TYR A 178 5.79 2.11 -12.59
C TYR A 178 4.67 1.15 -12.27
N ILE A 179 4.42 0.99 -10.97
CA ILE A 179 3.32 0.24 -10.43
C ILE A 179 2.24 1.21 -9.94
N TYR A 180 1.03 1.05 -10.47
CA TYR A 180 -0.14 1.77 -10.04
C TYR A 180 -1.00 0.90 -9.13
N PHE A 181 -1.47 1.54 -8.06
CA PHE A 181 -2.34 0.93 -7.07
C PHE A 181 -3.67 1.64 -7.12
N PRO A 182 -4.74 1.04 -7.67
CA PRO A 182 -6.06 1.57 -7.42
C PRO A 182 -6.29 1.52 -5.90
N GLY A 183 -6.31 2.67 -5.26
CA GLY A 183 -6.76 2.79 -3.87
C GLY A 183 -8.21 2.31 -3.84
N GLY A 184 -8.49 1.23 -3.10
CA GLY A 184 -9.78 0.55 -3.19
C GLY A 184 -10.49 0.39 -1.85
N LEU A 185 -9.76 0.08 -0.77
CA LEU A 185 -10.38 -0.25 0.51
C LEU A 185 -9.55 0.28 1.69
N VAL A 186 -10.23 0.72 2.75
CA VAL A 186 -9.61 1.13 4.01
C VAL A 186 -10.19 0.26 5.12
N PHE A 187 -9.32 -0.43 5.87
CA PHE A 187 -9.70 -1.12 7.09
C PHE A 187 -9.32 -0.27 8.30
N VAL A 188 -10.35 0.22 8.99
CA VAL A 188 -10.22 0.94 10.26
C VAL A 188 -10.52 -0.06 11.39
N ARG A 189 -9.59 -0.20 12.36
CA ARG A 189 -9.80 -1.09 13.50
C ARG A 189 -10.83 -0.49 14.47
N GLU A 190 -12.08 -0.94 14.36
CA GLU A 190 -13.14 -0.70 15.35
C GLU A 190 -13.69 -2.04 15.86
N GLY A 191 -13.30 -2.46 17.07
CA GLY A 191 -13.68 -3.78 17.60
C GLY A 191 -13.00 -4.94 16.84
N LYS A 192 -13.72 -6.07 16.66
CA LYS A 192 -13.17 -7.30 16.04
C LYS A 192 -13.17 -7.22 14.50
N THR A 193 -12.26 -6.42 13.96
CA THR A 193 -12.16 -6.17 12.50
C THR A 193 -11.22 -7.11 11.76
N ALA A 194 -10.38 -7.87 12.46
CA ALA A 194 -9.45 -8.82 11.85
C ALA A 194 -10.17 -9.92 11.05
N GLU A 195 -11.25 -10.49 11.59
CA GLU A 195 -12.10 -11.46 10.87
C GLU A 195 -12.62 -10.89 9.54
N MET A 196 -13.13 -9.66 9.56
CA MET A 196 -13.62 -9.00 8.36
C MET A 196 -12.48 -8.77 7.36
N CYS A 197 -11.32 -8.31 7.82
CA CYS A 197 -10.14 -8.11 6.98
C CYS A 197 -9.73 -9.41 6.28
N VAL A 198 -9.67 -10.51 7.04
CA VAL A 198 -9.25 -11.80 6.52
C VAL A 198 -10.27 -12.39 5.53
N LYS A 199 -11.57 -12.25 5.80
CA LYS A 199 -12.63 -12.63 4.83
C LYS A 199 -12.48 -11.87 3.52
N ILE A 200 -12.21 -10.57 3.59
CA ILE A 200 -12.02 -9.76 2.39
C ILE A 200 -10.73 -10.14 1.68
N ILE A 201 -9.61 -10.31 2.39
CA ILE A 201 -8.34 -10.79 1.81
C ILE A 201 -8.55 -12.12 1.07
N ASN A 202 -9.18 -13.10 1.70
CA ASN A 202 -9.47 -14.39 1.08
C ASN A 202 -10.39 -14.27 -0.15
N THR A 203 -11.41 -13.41 -0.07
CA THR A 203 -12.31 -13.15 -1.21
C THR A 203 -11.54 -12.54 -2.38
N LEU A 204 -10.66 -11.58 -2.10
CA LEU A 204 -9.84 -10.90 -3.10
C LEU A 204 -8.80 -11.82 -3.74
N LEU A 205 -8.25 -12.76 -2.98
CA LEU A 205 -7.33 -13.78 -3.49
C LEU A 205 -8.04 -14.83 -4.35
N SER A 206 -9.30 -15.15 -4.03
CA SER A 206 -10.08 -16.19 -4.71
C SER A 206 -10.79 -15.70 -5.97
N ALA A 207 -10.99 -14.39 -6.12
CA ALA A 207 -11.62 -13.82 -7.30
C ALA A 207 -10.67 -13.87 -8.51
N GLU A 208 -11.11 -14.51 -9.61
CA GLU A 208 -10.37 -14.46 -10.88
C GLU A 208 -10.24 -12.99 -11.34
N PRO A 209 -9.04 -12.52 -11.69
CA PRO A 209 -8.86 -11.14 -12.11
C PRO A 209 -9.52 -10.90 -13.46
N ASP A 210 -10.40 -9.91 -13.54
CA ASP A 210 -10.80 -9.35 -14.83
C ASP A 210 -9.57 -8.78 -15.55
N THR A 211 -9.62 -8.75 -16.88
CA THR A 211 -8.61 -8.03 -17.68
C THR A 211 -8.53 -6.58 -17.23
N ILE A 212 -7.38 -6.19 -16.69
CA ILE A 212 -7.13 -4.78 -16.34
C ILE A 212 -7.15 -4.00 -17.64
N PRO A 213 -7.96 -2.93 -17.78
CA PRO A 213 -7.95 -2.12 -18.97
C PRO A 213 -6.55 -1.54 -19.19
N GLU A 214 -6.05 -1.61 -20.43
CA GLU A 214 -4.82 -0.91 -20.80
C GLU A 214 -4.99 0.58 -20.50
N LEU A 215 -4.15 1.10 -19.60
CA LEU A 215 -4.15 2.52 -19.30
C LEU A 215 -3.47 3.27 -20.44
N LYS A 216 -4.29 3.82 -21.34
CA LYS A 216 -3.87 4.80 -22.35
C LYS A 216 -3.58 6.18 -21.73
N ALA A 217 -3.00 6.24 -20.54
CA ALA A 217 -2.62 7.50 -19.92
C ALA A 217 -1.15 7.82 -20.20
N GLU A 218 -0.84 9.11 -20.29
CA GLU A 218 0.53 9.58 -20.19
C GLU A 218 1.18 9.07 -18.90
N ASP A 219 2.45 8.72 -18.98
CA ASP A 219 3.27 8.30 -17.85
C ASP A 219 3.18 9.35 -16.72
N SER A 220 2.59 8.96 -15.58
CA SER A 220 2.37 9.85 -14.44
C SER A 220 3.67 10.47 -13.93
N TYR A 221 4.80 9.77 -14.03
CA TYR A 221 6.09 10.31 -13.63
C TYR A 221 6.57 11.39 -14.61
N LYS A 222 6.40 11.17 -15.92
CA LYS A 222 6.69 12.22 -16.93
C LYS A 222 5.79 13.43 -16.75
N LYS A 223 4.51 13.22 -16.42
CA LYS A 223 3.58 14.30 -16.11
C LYS A 223 4.04 15.12 -14.90
N ILE A 224 4.53 14.46 -13.85
CA ILE A 224 5.12 15.14 -12.67
C ILE A 224 6.38 15.92 -13.06
N ILE A 225 7.30 15.33 -13.84
CA ILE A 225 8.51 16.04 -14.30
C ILE A 225 8.14 17.31 -15.05
N LYS A 226 7.17 17.23 -15.97
CA LYS A 226 6.72 18.38 -16.76
C LYS A 226 6.15 19.48 -15.86
N ILE A 227 5.35 19.11 -14.85
CA ILE A 227 4.83 20.05 -13.85
C ILE A 227 5.94 20.82 -13.13
N TYR A 228 7.06 20.17 -12.79
CA TYR A 228 8.20 20.82 -12.11
C TYR A 228 9.14 21.58 -13.06
N GLN A 229 8.94 21.48 -14.38
CA GLN A 229 9.73 22.18 -15.40
C GLN A 229 9.01 23.40 -15.99
N GLU A 230 7.72 23.55 -15.71
CA GLU A 230 6.89 24.74 -16.01
C GLU A 230 7.09 25.84 -14.95
#